data_AF-A0A836FA33-F1
#
_entry.id   AF-A0A836FA33-F1
#
_cell.length_a   1.000
_cell.length_b   1.000
_cell.length_c   1.000
_cell.angle_alpha   90.00
_cell.angle_beta   90.00
_cell.angle_gamma   90.00
#
_symmetry.space_group_name_H-M   'P 1'
#
loop_
_entity.id
_entity.type
_entity.pdbx_description
1 polymer ?
#
loop_
_entity_poly.entity_id
_entity_poly.type
_entity_poly.pdbx_seq_one_letter_code
_entity_poly.pdbx_strand_id
1 'polypeptide(L)'
;MAKFNEFRYELLSHPAYSRDLASCDYFLFPNLKKWFGGKRFTTREQLIAETEVYFEGLDKSYYSDGLEKLDQVYRVERRLC
;
A
#
# COMPACT_ATOMS: atom_id res chain seq x y z
N MET A 1 16.01 -12.03 -7.75
CA MET A 1 15.99 -11.58 -9.15
C MET A 1 15.42 -12.59 -10.14
N ALA A 2 15.78 -13.88 -10.07
CA ALA A 2 15.39 -14.87 -11.10
C ALA A 2 13.90 -14.88 -11.45
N LYS A 3 13.01 -14.85 -10.45
CA LYS A 3 11.55 -14.87 -10.65
C LYS A 3 10.99 -13.56 -11.24
N PHE A 4 11.56 -12.40 -10.89
CA PHE A 4 11.13 -11.11 -11.48
C PHE A 4 11.50 -11.04 -12.97
N ASN A 5 12.69 -11.53 -13.31
CA ASN A 5 13.18 -11.57 -14.69
C ASN A 5 12.36 -12.55 -15.55
N GLU A 6 11.93 -13.68 -14.98
CA GLU A 6 11.04 -14.64 -15.64
C GLU A 6 9.71 -14.00 -16.05
N PHE A 7 9.11 -13.21 -15.15
CA PHE A 7 7.87 -12.47 -15.42
C PHE A 7 8.09 -11.13 -16.13
N ARG A 8 9.34 -10.77 -16.46
CA ARG A 8 9.73 -9.51 -17.09
C ARG A 8 9.25 -8.27 -16.33
N TYR A 9 9.22 -8.33 -15.00
CA TYR A 9 8.92 -7.17 -14.18
C TYR A 9 10.15 -6.27 -14.07
N GLU A 10 9.94 -4.98 -14.31
CA GLU A 10 10.91 -3.95 -13.97
C GLU A 10 10.89 -3.71 -12.46
N LEU A 11 12.07 -3.73 -11.83
CA LEU A 11 12.20 -3.42 -10.41
C LEU A 11 12.49 -1.93 -10.25
N LEU A 12 11.54 -1.20 -9.66
CA LEU A 12 11.74 0.20 -9.31
C LEU A 12 12.73 0.32 -8.14
N SER A 13 13.66 1.27 -8.24
CA SER A 13 14.60 1.57 -7.16
C SER A 13 13.85 2.15 -5.96
N HIS A 14 14.05 1.54 -4.79
CA HIS A 14 13.47 2.00 -3.53
C HIS A 14 14.60 2.21 -2.51
N PRO A 15 14.74 3.42 -1.94
CA PRO A 15 15.79 3.67 -0.96
C PRO A 15 15.51 2.90 0.33
N ALA A 16 16.59 2.51 1.02
CA ALA A 16 16.46 1.83 2.30
C ALA A 16 15.75 2.75 3.31
N TYR A 17 14.78 2.18 4.03
CA TYR A 17 14.01 2.85 5.09
C TYR A 17 13.15 4.05 4.64
N SER A 18 12.80 4.17 3.35
CA SER A 18 11.93 5.25 2.89
C SER A 18 10.44 4.86 2.96
N ARG A 19 9.93 4.89 4.19
CA ARG A 19 8.52 4.59 4.50
C ARG A 19 7.53 5.51 3.78
N ASP A 20 7.96 6.72 3.43
CA ASP A 20 7.13 7.70 2.74
C ASP A 20 6.94 7.35 1.25
N LEU A 21 7.78 6.47 0.70
CA LEU A 21 7.76 6.08 -0.72
C LEU A 21 6.90 4.84 -1.01
N ALA A 22 6.39 4.16 0.00
CA ALA A 22 5.53 2.99 -0.20
C ALA A 22 4.06 3.38 -0.02
N SER A 23 3.28 3.39 -1.11
CA SER A 23 1.84 3.70 -1.09
C SER A 23 1.06 2.81 -0.11
N CYS A 24 1.50 1.57 0.08
CA CYS A 24 0.95 0.70 1.11
C CYS A 24 1.13 1.28 2.52
N ASP A 25 2.30 1.81 2.85
CA ASP A 25 2.67 2.24 4.20
C ASP A 25 2.08 3.60 4.60
N TYR A 26 2.05 4.59 3.69
CA TYR A 26 1.50 5.91 4.01
C TYR A 26 0.01 6.06 3.72
N PHE A 27 -0.58 5.25 2.83
CA PHE A 27 -1.97 5.39 2.42
C PHE A 27 -2.83 4.19 2.77
N LEU A 28 -2.50 2.99 2.28
CA LEU A 28 -3.38 1.83 2.43
C LEU A 28 -3.50 1.37 3.88
N PHE A 29 -2.38 1.09 4.54
CA PHE A 29 -2.38 0.54 5.90
C PHE A 29 -2.93 1.50 6.95
N PRO A 30 -2.67 2.82 6.92
CA PRO A 30 -3.31 3.74 7.85
C PRO A 30 -4.84 3.74 7.75
N ASN A 31 -5.40 3.67 6.55
CA ASN A 31 -6.85 3.63 6.36
C ASN A 31 -7.44 2.26 6.75
N LEU A 32 -6.76 1.16 6.41
CA LEU A 32 -7.14 -0.18 6.88
C LEU A 32 -7.12 -0.29 8.41
N LYS A 33 -6.12 0.31 9.07
CA LYS A 33 -6.05 0.35 10.54
C LYS A 33 -7.21 1.14 11.15
N LYS A 34 -7.63 2.24 10.52
CA LYS A 34 -8.84 2.98 10.96
C LYS A 34 -10.09 2.11 10.82
N TRP A 35 -10.22 1.37 9.71
CA TRP A 35 -11.35 0.44 9.51
C TRP A 35 -11.41 -0.67 10.56
N PHE A 36 -10.26 -1.19 10.97
CA PHE A 36 -10.16 -2.17 12.06
C PHE A 36 -10.22 -1.55 13.46
N GLY A 37 -10.23 -0.23 13.58
CA GLY A 37 -10.29 0.46 14.85
C GLY A 37 -11.48 0.00 15.68
N GLY A 38 -11.22 -0.53 16.88
CA GLY A 38 -12.26 -1.01 17.80
C GLY A 38 -12.84 -2.38 17.50
N LYS A 39 -12.46 -3.02 16.38
CA LYS A 39 -12.89 -4.40 16.06
C LYS A 39 -12.00 -5.40 16.78
N ARG A 40 -12.61 -6.48 17.30
CA ARG A 40 -11.91 -7.63 17.87
C ARG A 40 -12.28 -8.87 17.06
N PHE A 41 -11.26 -9.53 16.53
CA PHE A 41 -11.43 -10.77 15.77
C PHE A 41 -10.99 -11.93 16.66
N THR A 42 -11.85 -12.94 16.80
CA THR A 42 -11.55 -14.13 17.61
C THR A 42 -10.90 -15.21 16.76
N THR A 43 -11.20 -15.23 15.45
CA THR A 43 -10.63 -16.20 14.52
C THR A 43 -9.99 -15.50 13.31
N ARG A 44 -9.13 -16.25 12.61
CA ARG A 44 -8.48 -15.78 11.39
C ARG A 44 -9.49 -15.55 10.27
N GLU A 45 -10.52 -16.39 10.19
CA GLU A 45 -11.55 -16.35 9.16
C GLU A 45 -12.37 -15.06 9.28
N GLN A 46 -12.68 -14.62 10.50
CA GLN A 46 -13.33 -13.34 10.75
C GLN A 46 -12.48 -12.16 10.28
N LEU A 47 -11.17 -12.18 10.55
CA LEU A 47 -10.25 -11.15 10.08
C LEU A 47 -10.18 -11.13 8.55
N ILE A 48 -10.09 -12.30 7.90
CA ILE A 48 -10.05 -12.41 6.44
C ILE A 48 -11.35 -11.85 5.82
N ALA A 49 -12.50 -12.31 6.30
CA ALA A 49 -13.80 -11.86 5.78
C ALA A 49 -13.97 -10.34 5.94
N GLU A 50 -13.59 -9.77 7.08
CA GLU A 50 -13.66 -8.32 7.29
C GLU A 50 -12.69 -7.55 6.38
N THR A 51 -11.53 -8.15 6.09
CA THR A 51 -10.55 -7.59 5.16
C THR A 51 -11.09 -7.59 3.73
N GLU A 52 -11.73 -8.69 3.31
CA GLU A 52 -12.37 -8.80 2.00
C GLU A 52 -13.49 -7.76 1.85
N VAL A 53 -14.37 -7.64 2.84
CA VAL A 53 -15.44 -6.62 2.86
C VAL A 53 -14.87 -5.20 2.73
N TYR A 54 -13.75 -4.91 3.42
CA TYR A 54 -13.09 -3.61 3.29
C TYR A 54 -12.65 -3.34 1.85
N PHE A 55 -11.96 -4.28 1.22
CA PHE A 55 -11.41 -4.10 -0.12
C PHE A 55 -12.49 -4.11 -1.21
N GLU A 56 -13.56 -4.88 -1.06
CA GLU A 56 -14.72 -4.88 -1.96
C GLU A 56 -15.49 -3.55 -1.93
N GLY A 57 -15.49 -2.87 -0.78
CA GLY A 57 -16.13 -1.57 -0.62
C GLY A 57 -15.35 -0.38 -1.19
N LEU A 58 -14.09 -0.58 -1.62
CA LEU A 58 -13.26 0.48 -2.17
C LEU A 58 -13.50 0.67 -3.68
N ASP A 59 -13.72 1.91 -4.09
CA ASP A 59 -13.74 2.24 -5.52
C ASP A 59 -12.34 2.10 -6.14
N LYS A 60 -12.28 1.87 -7.45
CA LYS A 60 -11.00 1.81 -8.19
C LYS A 60 -10.20 3.10 -8.05
N SER A 61 -10.86 4.26 -7.97
CA SER A 61 -10.21 5.57 -7.80
C SER A 61 -9.42 5.65 -6.51
N TYR A 62 -9.83 4.93 -5.45
CA TYR A 62 -9.14 4.93 -4.16
C TYR A 62 -7.65 4.55 -4.30
N TYR A 63 -7.35 3.55 -5.14
CA TYR A 63 -5.97 3.12 -5.37
C TYR A 63 -5.19 4.13 -6.20
N SER A 64 -5.82 4.73 -7.21
CA SER A 64 -5.22 5.80 -8.00
C SER A 64 -4.88 7.01 -7.13
N ASP A 65 -5.77 7.45 -6.24
CA ASP A 65 -5.53 8.55 -5.31
C ASP A 65 -4.33 8.27 -4.38
N GLY A 66 -4.19 7.01 -3.97
CA GLY A 66 -3.04 6.54 -3.21
C GLY A 66 -1.74 6.63 -4.00
N LEU A 67 -1.76 6.24 -5.28
CA LEU A 67 -0.60 6.24 -6.17
C LEU A 67 -0.21 7.64 -6.67
N GLU A 68 -1.15 8.54 -6.92
CA GLU A 68 -0.86 9.92 -7.36
C GLU A 68 0.01 10.66 -6.33
N LYS A 69 -0.18 10.36 -5.05
CA LYS A 69 0.66 10.92 -3.98
C LYS A 69 2.12 10.47 -4.06
N LEU A 70 2.45 9.37 -4.76
CA LEU A 70 3.83 8.92 -4.95
C LEU A 70 4.65 9.90 -5.77
N ASP A 71 4.09 10.49 -6.83
CA ASP A 71 4.83 11.42 -7.70
C ASP A 71 5.38 12.61 -6.90
N GLN A 72 4.59 13.07 -5.92
CA GLN A 72 4.98 14.13 -5.02
C GLN A 72 6.14 13.71 -4.08
N VAL A 73 6.12 12.48 -3.57
CA VAL A 73 7.19 11.94 -2.71
C VAL A 73 8.48 11.71 -3.50
N TYR A 74 8.42 11.08 -4.68
CA TYR A 74 9.59 10.87 -5.55
C TYR A 74 10.24 12.20 -6.00
N ARG A 75 9.43 13.26 -6.20
CA ARG A 75 9.94 14.59 -6.57
C ARG A 75 10.67 15.29 -5.42
N VAL A 76 10.28 15.03 -4.17
CA VAL A 76 10.93 15.57 -2.98
C VAL A 76 12.26 14.86 -2.71
N GLU A 77 12.30 13.53 -2.75
CA GLU A 77 13.55 12.80 -2.54
C GLU A 77 14.60 13.06 -3.63
N ARG A 78 14.20 13.16 -4.91
CA ARG A 78 15.14 13.52 -5.99
C ARG A 78 15.71 14.94 -5.91
N ARG A 79 15.14 15.83 -5.09
CA ARG A 79 15.68 17.17 -4.82
C ARG A 79 16.59 17.22 -3.60
N LEU A 80 16.59 16.19 -2.77
CA LEU A 80 17.37 16.10 -1.54
C LEU A 80 18.70 15.34 -1.74
N CYS A 81 18.93 14.77 -2.94
CA CYS A 81 20.21 14.23 -3.39
C CYS A 81 20.96 15.23 -4.29
#